data_AF-A0A842RI87-F1
#
_entry.id   AF-A0A842RI87-F1
#
_cell.length_a   1.000
_cell.length_b   1.000
_cell.length_c   1.000
_cell.angle_alpha   90.00
_cell.angle_beta   90.00
_cell.angle_gamma   90.00
#
_symmetry.space_group_name_H-M   'P 1'
#
loop_
_entity.id
_entity.type
_entity.pdbx_description
1 polymer ?
#
loop_
_entity_poly.entity_id
_entity_poly.type
_entity_poly.pdbx_seq_one_letter_code
_entity_poly.pdbx_strand_id
1 'polypeptide(L)'
;MSETDEILPSKELDAETERFVYKITEGIQRLNSIGTVQFIQIDLGAIPDEIIEKLRTKFTSPLEDGFYVNQTIVLEQMDTGDSFMRVLNAIRNLYLLNKSMGIEGIYSVVNIDYRGEPMDIIISYDPIEHDISLVSVSRQEEFFKILEYVRFFWLKSRPRI
;
A
#
# COMPACT_ATOMS: atom_id res chain seq x y z
N MET A 1 -10.07 -48.62 7.26
CA MET A 1 -10.47 -47.60 8.24
C MET A 1 -9.89 -46.31 7.74
N SER A 2 -10.76 -45.37 7.38
CA SER A 2 -10.42 -44.07 6.80
C SER A 2 -9.78 -43.21 7.87
N GLU A 3 -8.47 -43.01 7.80
CA GLU A 3 -7.83 -41.88 8.47
C GLU A 3 -8.32 -40.63 7.75
N THR A 4 -9.13 -39.88 8.47
CA THR A 4 -9.63 -38.55 8.15
C THR A 4 -8.50 -37.69 7.64
N ASP A 5 -8.58 -37.31 6.36
CA ASP A 5 -7.92 -36.12 5.83
C ASP A 5 -8.29 -34.95 6.75
N GLU A 6 -7.36 -34.54 7.61
CA GLU A 6 -7.45 -33.26 8.28
C GLU A 6 -7.51 -32.20 7.18
N ILE A 7 -8.71 -31.67 6.95
CA ILE A 7 -8.91 -30.48 6.14
C ILE A 7 -8.18 -29.36 6.89
N LEU A 8 -6.91 -29.13 6.53
CA LEU A 8 -6.22 -27.88 6.83
C LEU A 8 -7.17 -26.76 6.43
N PRO A 9 -7.56 -25.83 7.32
CA PRO A 9 -8.35 -24.69 6.91
C PRO A 9 -7.55 -24.02 5.79
N SER A 10 -8.15 -23.92 4.60
CA SER A 10 -7.49 -23.35 3.45
C SER A 10 -6.89 -22.02 3.87
N LYS A 11 -5.60 -21.83 3.64
CA LYS A 11 -4.89 -20.54 3.76
C LYS A 11 -5.36 -19.57 2.67
N GLU A 12 -6.64 -19.61 2.33
CA GLU A 12 -7.25 -18.82 1.28
C GLU A 12 -8.08 -17.73 1.93
N LEU A 13 -7.86 -16.51 1.47
CA LEU A 13 -8.75 -15.41 1.78
C LEU A 13 -10.08 -15.67 1.07
N ASP A 14 -11.17 -15.26 1.72
CA ASP A 14 -12.47 -15.24 1.08
C ASP A 14 -12.48 -14.24 -0.08
N ALA A 15 -13.41 -14.44 -1.02
CA ALA A 15 -13.48 -13.68 -2.26
C ALA A 15 -13.70 -12.17 -2.04
N GLU A 16 -14.35 -11.77 -0.94
CA GLU A 16 -14.56 -10.37 -0.60
C GLU A 16 -13.25 -9.72 -0.16
N THR A 17 -12.52 -10.38 0.73
CA THR A 17 -11.19 -9.93 1.16
C THR A 17 -10.22 -9.86 -0.01
N GLU A 18 -10.17 -10.88 -0.88
CA GLU A 18 -9.31 -10.84 -2.08
C GLU A 18 -9.64 -9.64 -2.97
N ARG A 19 -10.92 -9.39 -3.26
CA ARG A 19 -11.34 -8.21 -4.05
C ARG A 19 -10.91 -6.90 -3.40
N PHE A 20 -11.00 -6.82 -2.08
CA PHE A 20 -10.55 -5.65 -1.34
C PHE A 20 -9.03 -5.46 -1.46
N VAL A 21 -8.23 -6.51 -1.25
CA VAL A 21 -6.77 -6.50 -1.44
C VAL A 21 -6.40 -6.03 -2.85
N TYR A 22 -7.06 -6.57 -3.89
CA TYR A 22 -6.85 -6.13 -5.27
C TYR A 22 -7.19 -4.65 -5.47
N LYS A 23 -8.34 -4.17 -4.96
CA LYS A 23 -8.75 -2.76 -5.05
C LYS A 23 -7.72 -1.83 -4.42
N ILE A 24 -7.17 -2.19 -3.26
CA ILE A 24 -6.11 -1.40 -2.60
C ILE A 24 -4.86 -1.36 -3.48
N THR A 25 -4.44 -2.52 -3.97
CA THR A 25 -3.24 -2.65 -4.81
C THR A 25 -3.36 -1.83 -6.09
N GLU A 26 -4.51 -1.86 -6.77
CA GLU A 26 -4.79 -1.02 -7.93
C GLU A 26 -4.75 0.48 -7.59
N GLY A 27 -5.32 0.88 -6.45
CA GLY A 27 -5.29 2.26 -5.97
C GLY A 27 -3.87 2.78 -5.75
N ILE A 28 -3.03 1.97 -5.10
CA ILE A 28 -1.61 2.27 -4.91
C ILE A 28 -0.88 2.34 -6.25
N GLN A 29 -1.13 1.39 -7.15
CA GLN A 29 -0.46 1.36 -8.46
C GLN A 29 -0.77 2.62 -9.29
N ARG A 30 -1.99 3.18 -9.14
CA ARG A 30 -2.39 4.42 -9.79
C ARG A 30 -1.60 5.64 -9.31
N LEU A 31 -0.94 5.60 -8.15
CA LEU A 31 -0.04 6.67 -7.70
C LEU A 31 1.12 6.89 -8.68
N ASN A 32 1.52 5.85 -9.42
CA ASN A 32 2.54 5.98 -10.48
C ASN A 32 2.11 6.90 -11.65
N SER A 33 0.83 7.27 -11.74
CA SER A 33 0.36 8.27 -12.71
C SER A 33 0.72 9.71 -12.33
N ILE A 34 1.06 9.94 -11.05
CA ILE A 34 1.42 11.25 -10.51
C ILE A 34 2.94 11.47 -10.59
N GLY A 35 3.72 10.41 -10.37
CA GLY A 35 5.19 10.41 -10.42
C GLY A 35 5.74 9.04 -10.05
N THR A 36 7.03 8.95 -9.80
CA THR A 36 7.67 7.68 -9.43
C THR A 36 7.52 7.45 -7.93
N VAL A 37 6.73 6.43 -7.54
CA VAL A 37 6.60 6.03 -6.14
C VAL A 37 7.93 5.43 -5.67
N GLN A 38 8.47 5.96 -4.57
CA GLN A 38 9.75 5.52 -3.98
C GLN A 38 9.51 4.57 -2.80
N PHE A 39 8.55 4.92 -1.93
CA PHE A 39 8.22 4.15 -0.73
C PHE A 39 6.73 4.14 -0.51
N ILE A 40 6.22 3.03 0.01
CA ILE A 40 4.86 2.88 0.51
C ILE A 40 4.94 2.49 1.98
N GLN A 41 4.13 3.16 2.79
CA GLN A 41 3.95 2.94 4.21
C GLN A 41 2.50 2.52 4.44
N ILE A 42 2.28 1.37 5.08
CA ILE A 42 0.95 0.87 5.43
C ILE A 42 0.85 0.91 6.96
N ASP A 43 0.07 1.84 7.47
CA ASP A 43 -0.17 1.98 8.90
C ASP A 43 -1.29 1.04 9.33
N LEU A 44 -1.00 0.26 10.36
CA LEU A 44 -1.88 -0.75 10.90
C LEU A 44 -2.49 -0.23 12.20
N GLY A 45 -3.74 -0.60 12.46
CA GLY A 45 -4.38 -0.32 13.74
C GLY A 45 -3.78 -1.13 14.89
N ALA A 46 -4.40 -1.04 16.08
CA ALA A 46 -3.92 -1.77 17.24
C ALA A 46 -3.80 -3.29 16.98
N ILE A 47 -2.61 -3.84 17.20
CA ILE A 47 -2.28 -5.24 16.91
C ILE A 47 -2.04 -6.01 18.21
N PRO A 48 -2.66 -7.18 18.42
CA PRO A 48 -2.32 -8.06 19.54
C PRO A 48 -0.86 -8.54 19.49
N ASP A 49 -0.20 -8.67 20.65
CA ASP A 49 1.21 -9.07 20.75
C ASP A 49 1.52 -10.39 20.02
N GLU A 50 0.59 -11.35 20.03
CA GLU A 50 0.74 -12.64 19.33
C GLU A 50 0.87 -12.49 17.80
N ILE A 51 0.30 -11.43 17.23
CA ILE A 51 0.36 -11.13 15.81
C ILE A 51 1.61 -10.30 15.49
N ILE A 52 2.07 -9.46 16.42
CA ILE A 52 3.30 -8.65 16.25
C ILE A 52 4.51 -9.52 15.92
N GLU A 53 4.70 -10.64 16.64
CA GLU A 53 5.83 -11.54 16.37
C GLU A 53 5.72 -12.23 15.01
N LYS A 54 4.50 -12.57 14.57
CA LYS A 54 4.27 -13.11 13.22
C LYS A 54 4.59 -12.07 12.14
N LEU A 55 4.23 -10.81 12.37
CA LEU A 55 4.54 -9.70 11.45
C LEU A 55 6.06 -9.49 11.34
N ARG A 56 6.78 -9.44 12.47
CA ARG A 56 8.25 -9.32 12.47
C ARG A 56 8.95 -10.45 11.73
N THR A 57 8.39 -11.66 11.79
CA THR A 57 8.95 -12.83 11.10
C THR A 57 8.62 -12.84 9.61
N LYS A 58 7.44 -12.35 9.22
CA LYS A 58 6.98 -12.35 7.83
C LYS A 58 7.50 -11.16 7.02
N PHE A 59 7.60 -9.99 7.64
CA PHE A 59 7.95 -8.73 7.00
C PHE A 59 9.33 -8.26 7.46
N THR A 60 10.37 -8.80 6.82
CA THR A 60 11.77 -8.63 7.22
C THR A 60 12.56 -7.71 6.29
N SER A 61 12.05 -7.38 5.10
CA SER A 61 12.78 -6.64 4.08
C SER A 61 11.88 -5.69 3.28
N PRO A 62 12.21 -4.39 3.21
CA PRO A 62 11.40 -3.43 2.45
C PRO A 62 11.48 -3.69 0.94
N LEU A 63 12.49 -4.44 0.46
CA LEU A 63 12.70 -4.78 -0.95
C LEU A 63 11.97 -6.05 -1.40
N GLU A 64 11.38 -6.81 -0.49
CA GLU A 64 10.64 -8.05 -0.79
C GLU A 64 9.15 -7.87 -0.49
N ASP A 65 8.63 -8.60 0.50
CA ASP A 65 7.24 -8.58 0.98
C ASP A 65 6.94 -7.40 1.92
N GLY A 66 7.96 -6.64 2.33
CA GLY A 66 7.85 -5.48 3.23
C GLY A 66 8.62 -5.67 4.53
N PHE A 67 8.81 -4.57 5.25
CA PHE A 67 9.48 -4.52 6.54
C PHE A 67 8.54 -3.99 7.61
N TYR A 68 8.31 -4.77 8.67
CA TYR A 68 7.44 -4.36 9.77
C TYR A 68 8.22 -3.63 10.87
N VAL A 69 7.81 -2.40 11.17
CA VAL A 69 8.39 -1.54 12.21
C VAL A 69 7.32 -0.61 12.76
N ASN A 70 7.25 -0.43 14.09
CA ASN A 70 6.36 0.55 14.73
C ASN A 70 4.90 0.54 14.25
N GLN A 71 4.26 -0.64 14.17
CA GLN A 71 2.87 -0.80 13.69
C GLN A 71 2.66 -0.44 12.21
N THR A 72 3.74 -0.45 11.44
CA THR A 72 3.73 -0.07 10.03
C THR A 72 4.46 -1.11 9.21
N ILE A 73 3.99 -1.33 7.97
CA ILE A 73 4.74 -2.07 6.95
C ILE A 73 5.28 -1.08 5.93
N VAL A 74 6.59 -1.15 5.70
CA VAL A 74 7.30 -0.32 4.73
C VAL A 74 7.68 -1.16 3.52
N LEU A 75 7.40 -0.65 2.32
CA LEU A 75 7.76 -1.23 1.04
C LEU A 75 8.56 -0.21 0.23
N GLU A 76 9.81 -0.52 -0.06
CA GLU A 76 10.62 0.23 -1.01
C GLU A 76 10.26 -0.19 -2.43
N GLN A 77 9.88 0.79 -3.24
CA GLN A 77 9.53 0.57 -4.63
C GLN A 77 10.80 0.68 -5.47
N MET A 78 11.04 -0.37 -6.25
CA MET A 78 12.09 -0.37 -7.25
C MET A 78 11.44 -0.08 -8.61
N ASP A 79 12.18 0.50 -9.54
CA ASP A 79 11.79 0.67 -10.96
C ASP A 79 11.76 -0.69 -11.72
N THR A 80 11.37 -1.77 -11.04
CA THR A 80 11.22 -3.11 -11.60
C THR A 80 9.74 -3.44 -11.78
N GLY A 81 9.41 -4.21 -12.82
CA GLY A 81 8.02 -4.56 -13.18
C GLY A 81 7.23 -5.36 -12.13
N ASP A 82 7.86 -5.75 -11.02
CA ASP A 82 7.27 -6.59 -9.98
C ASP A 82 6.63 -5.78 -8.83
N SER A 83 6.70 -4.45 -8.87
CA SER A 83 6.15 -3.54 -7.85
C SER A 83 4.69 -3.86 -7.46
N PHE A 84 3.82 -4.08 -8.45
CA PHE A 84 2.41 -4.43 -8.22
C PHE A 84 2.26 -5.72 -7.41
N MET A 85 2.98 -6.78 -7.81
CA MET A 85 2.90 -8.09 -7.16
C MET A 85 3.44 -8.05 -5.73
N ARG A 86 4.45 -7.22 -5.45
CA ARG A 86 4.99 -7.03 -4.11
C ARG A 86 3.99 -6.35 -3.18
N VAL A 87 3.35 -5.28 -3.66
CA VAL A 87 2.27 -4.60 -2.92
C VAL A 87 1.10 -5.57 -2.67
N LEU A 88 0.69 -6.30 -3.71
CA LEU A 88 -0.37 -7.31 -3.60
C LEU A 88 -0.05 -8.35 -2.53
N ASN A 89 1.15 -8.94 -2.59
CA ASN A 89 1.58 -9.96 -1.66
C ASN A 89 1.68 -9.42 -0.23
N ALA A 90 2.19 -8.20 -0.04
CA ALA A 90 2.30 -7.59 1.27
C ALA A 90 0.92 -7.45 1.95
N ILE A 91 -0.04 -6.89 1.21
CA ILE A 91 -1.41 -6.69 1.72
C ILE A 91 -2.12 -8.02 1.90
N ARG A 92 -1.93 -8.97 0.98
CA ARG A 92 -2.49 -10.32 1.12
C ARG A 92 -1.95 -11.04 2.36
N ASN A 93 -0.64 -10.97 2.60
CA ASN A 93 0.01 -11.58 3.76
C ASN A 93 -0.49 -10.96 5.07
N LEU A 94 -0.77 -9.65 5.11
CA LEU A 94 -1.41 -9.00 6.25
C LEU A 94 -2.74 -9.67 6.62
N TYR A 95 -3.65 -9.81 5.65
CA TYR A 95 -4.97 -10.42 5.88
C TYR A 95 -4.91 -11.92 6.17
N LEU A 96 -3.89 -12.62 5.65
CA LEU A 96 -3.65 -14.03 5.99
C LEU A 96 -3.18 -14.21 7.44
N LEU A 97 -2.41 -13.26 7.98
CA LEU A 97 -1.97 -13.29 9.37
C LEU A 97 -3.09 -12.92 10.34
N ASN A 98 -3.93 -11.96 9.97
CA ASN A 98 -5.11 -11.58 10.73
C ASN A 98 -6.18 -10.97 9.80
N LYS A 99 -7.29 -11.68 9.61
CA LYS A 99 -8.39 -11.21 8.76
C LYS A 99 -9.04 -9.92 9.27
N SER A 100 -8.97 -9.67 10.57
CA SER A 100 -9.51 -8.47 11.21
C SER A 100 -8.51 -7.31 11.24
N MET A 101 -7.39 -7.40 10.51
CA MET A 101 -6.40 -6.34 10.46
C MET A 101 -7.01 -5.08 9.82
N GLY A 102 -7.02 -3.99 10.57
CA GLY A 102 -7.36 -2.66 10.06
C GLY A 102 -6.13 -2.00 9.45
N ILE A 103 -6.27 -1.50 8.22
CA ILE A 103 -5.33 -0.54 7.63
C ILE A 103 -5.89 0.85 7.94
N GLU A 104 -5.18 1.62 8.76
CA GLU A 104 -5.61 2.97 9.16
C GLU A 104 -5.25 4.01 8.10
N GLY A 105 -4.17 3.78 7.36
CA GLY A 105 -3.76 4.67 6.28
C GLY A 105 -2.65 4.07 5.44
N ILE A 106 -2.57 4.52 4.19
CA ILE A 106 -1.46 4.19 3.31
C ILE A 106 -0.81 5.50 2.88
N TYR A 107 0.47 5.66 3.16
CA TYR A 107 1.24 6.83 2.76
C TYR A 107 2.26 6.43 1.72
N SER A 108 2.57 7.34 0.80
CA SER A 108 3.56 7.09 -0.24
C SER A 108 4.42 8.31 -0.47
N VAL A 109 5.73 8.08 -0.55
CA VAL A 109 6.69 9.08 -1.02
C VAL A 109 6.73 8.95 -2.54
N VAL A 110 6.37 10.02 -3.23
CA VAL A 110 6.33 10.07 -4.68
C VAL A 110 7.27 11.17 -5.16
N ASN A 111 8.20 10.81 -6.03
CA ASN A 111 9.03 11.77 -6.72
C ASN A 111 8.31 12.25 -7.99
N ILE A 112 8.08 13.55 -8.10
CA ILE A 112 7.42 14.17 -9.26
C ILE A 112 8.42 15.07 -9.99
N ASP A 113 8.25 15.19 -11.31
CA ASP A 113 8.82 16.30 -12.08
C ASP A 113 7.79 17.43 -12.15
N TYR A 114 8.03 18.48 -11.37
CA TYR A 114 7.20 19.67 -11.39
C TYR A 114 7.99 20.85 -11.98
N ARG A 115 7.58 21.29 -13.17
CA ARG A 115 8.18 22.40 -13.92
C ARG A 115 9.66 22.18 -14.26
N GLY A 116 10.08 20.93 -14.48
CA GLY A 116 11.46 20.57 -14.81
C GLY A 116 12.35 20.40 -13.58
N GLU A 117 11.78 20.39 -12.37
CA GLU A 117 12.51 20.19 -11.13
C GLU A 117 11.96 18.96 -10.39
N PRO A 118 12.82 18.00 -9.99
CA PRO A 118 12.40 16.84 -9.21
C PRO A 118 12.04 17.26 -7.79
N MET A 119 10.92 16.75 -7.29
CA MET A 119 10.43 17.03 -5.93
C MET A 119 9.80 15.80 -5.30
N ASP A 120 10.13 15.53 -4.04
CA ASP A 120 9.43 14.53 -3.24
C ASP A 120 8.18 15.12 -2.59
N ILE A 121 7.09 14.36 -2.69
CA ILE A 121 5.82 14.66 -2.05
C ILE A 121 5.34 13.44 -1.26
N ILE A 122 4.54 13.69 -0.22
CA ILE A 122 3.89 12.63 0.54
C ILE A 122 2.41 12.67 0.23
N ILE A 123 1.89 11.54 -0.25
CA ILE A 123 0.47 11.35 -0.55
C ILE A 123 -0.08 10.31 0.42
N SER A 124 -1.24 10.58 1.02
CA SER A 124 -2.04 9.56 1.69
C SER A 124 -3.07 9.01 0.72
N TYR A 125 -3.28 7.70 0.75
CA TYR A 125 -4.32 6.98 0.03
C TYR A 125 -5.27 6.33 1.03
N ASP A 126 -6.56 6.60 0.87
CA ASP A 126 -7.64 6.00 1.64
C ASP A 126 -8.17 4.76 0.89
N PRO A 127 -7.99 3.54 1.43
CA PRO A 127 -8.44 2.31 0.77
C PRO A 127 -9.97 2.15 0.72
N ILE A 128 -10.70 2.80 1.63
CA ILE A 128 -12.17 2.73 1.73
C ILE A 128 -12.77 3.62 0.65
N GLU A 129 -12.47 4.92 0.71
CA GLU A 129 -12.98 5.94 -0.20
C GLU A 129 -12.32 5.86 -1.59
N HIS A 130 -11.19 5.15 -1.68
CA HIS A 130 -10.40 5.04 -2.91
C HIS A 130 -10.02 6.42 -3.47
N ASP A 131 -9.55 7.28 -2.57
CA ASP A 131 -9.13 8.65 -2.88
C ASP A 131 -7.79 8.99 -2.21
N ILE A 132 -7.22 10.13 -2.61
CA ILE A 132 -5.92 10.57 -2.13
C ILE A 132 -5.96 11.96 -1.52
N SER A 133 -5.00 12.25 -0.65
CA SER A 133 -4.72 13.60 -0.15
C SER A 133 -3.23 13.89 -0.17
N LEU A 134 -2.88 15.14 -0.47
CA LEU A 134 -1.50 15.62 -0.35
C LEU A 134 -1.22 15.94 1.12
N VAL A 135 -0.25 15.24 1.70
CA VAL A 135 0.14 15.40 3.10
C VAL A 135 1.27 16.42 3.24
N SER A 136 2.29 16.32 2.39
CA SER A 136 3.48 17.15 2.48
C SER A 136 4.13 17.38 1.12
N VAL A 137 4.85 18.49 1.02
CA VAL A 137 5.68 18.88 -0.13
C VAL A 137 6.98 19.47 0.39
N SER A 138 8.07 19.29 -0.36
CA SER A 138 9.37 19.88 0.01
C SER A 138 9.39 21.42 -0.02
N ARG A 139 8.48 22.05 -0.77
CA ARG A 139 8.35 23.52 -0.90
C ARG A 139 6.95 23.98 -0.53
N GLN A 140 6.76 24.43 0.71
CA GLN A 140 5.43 24.73 1.26
C GLN A 140 4.67 25.80 0.48
N GLU A 141 5.37 26.78 -0.10
CA GLU A 141 4.78 27.83 -0.94
C GLU A 141 4.12 27.31 -2.23
N GLU A 142 4.46 26.09 -2.66
CA GLU A 142 3.90 25.45 -3.84
C GLU A 142 2.77 24.45 -3.52
N PHE A 143 2.44 24.27 -2.24
CA PHE A 143 1.53 23.21 -1.77
C PHE A 143 0.21 23.15 -2.56
N PHE A 144 -0.51 24.27 -2.71
CA PHE A 144 -1.79 24.27 -3.42
C PHE A 144 -1.67 23.98 -4.91
N LYS A 145 -0.58 24.42 -5.55
CA LYS A 145 -0.34 24.14 -6.97
C LYS A 145 0.01 22.67 -7.19
N ILE A 146 0.78 22.08 -6.28
CA ILE A 146 1.11 20.67 -6.28
C ILE A 146 -0.14 19.84 -5.99
N LEU A 147 -1.01 20.28 -5.07
CA LEU A 147 -2.29 19.63 -4.80
C LEU A 147 -3.16 19.56 -6.07
N GLU A 148 -3.23 20.64 -6.86
CA GLU A 148 -3.92 20.65 -8.14
C GLU A 148 -3.30 19.67 -9.15
N TYR A 149 -1.97 19.65 -9.25
CA TYR A 149 -1.22 18.70 -10.08
C TYR A 149 -1.58 17.25 -9.70
N VAL A 150 -1.45 16.90 -8.41
CA VAL A 150 -1.73 15.57 -7.87
C VAL A 150 -3.16 15.14 -8.18
N ARG A 151 -4.14 16.02 -7.91
CA ARG A 151 -5.56 15.75 -8.19
C ARG A 151 -5.82 15.53 -9.67
N PHE A 152 -5.21 16.32 -10.54
CA PHE A 152 -5.38 16.19 -11.99
C PHE A 152 -4.91 14.83 -12.50
N PHE A 153 -3.71 14.40 -12.13
CA PHE A 153 -3.16 13.11 -12.55
C PHE A 153 -3.93 11.93 -11.93
N TRP A 154 -4.32 12.04 -10.65
CA TRP A 154 -5.17 11.05 -10.00
C TRP A 154 -6.51 10.85 -10.71
N LEU A 155 -7.21 11.93 -11.05
CA LEU A 155 -8.48 11.85 -11.78
C LEU A 155 -8.31 11.27 -13.18
N LYS A 156 -7.22 11.63 -13.87
CA LYS A 156 -6.89 11.07 -15.20
C LYS A 156 -6.56 9.58 -15.18
N SER A 157 -6.05 9.07 -14.06
CA SER A 157 -5.70 7.65 -13.91
C SER A 157 -6.90 6.72 -13.73
N ARG A 158 -8.10 7.26 -13.49
CA ARG A 158 -9.30 6.44 -13.32
C ARG A 158 -9.60 5.69 -14.63
N PRO A 159 -9.96 4.40 -14.57
CA PRO A 159 -10.42 3.67 -15.75
C PRO A 159 -11.57 4.42 -16.41
N ARG A 160 -11.49 4.64 -17.72
CA ARG A 160 -12.61 5.18 -18.49
C ARG A 160 -13.66 4.08 -18.59
N ILE A 161 -14.80 4.30 -17.94
CA ILE A 161 -16.00 3.46 -18.05
C ILE A 161 -16.68 3.73 -19.39
#